data_AF-A0A401QEM1-F1
#
_entry.id   AF-A0A401QEM1-F1
#
_cell.length_a   1.000
_cell.length_b   1.000
_cell.length_c   1.000
_cell.angle_alpha   90.00
_cell.angle_beta   90.00
_cell.angle_gamma   90.00
#
_symmetry.space_group_name_H-M   'P 1'
#
loop_
_entity.id
_entity.type
_entity.pdbx_description
1 polymer ?
#
loop_
_entity_poly.entity_id
_entity_poly.type
_entity_poly.pdbx_seq_one_letter_code
_entity_poly.pdbx_strand_id
1 'polypeptide(L)'
;MTSPVLCSPQATATVCVHILDENDNHPAFRQQQYETTLDEGPFTLNSFNITVSAADQDEGPNGTVTYAIVDGNIYDTFAVHDIT
;
A
#
# COMPACT_ATOMS: atom_id res chain seq x y z
N MET A 1 -33.20 15.86 62.51
CA MET A 1 -33.54 15.96 61.08
C MET A 1 -32.24 15.93 60.28
N THR A 2 -31.63 14.76 60.12
CA THR A 2 -30.39 14.60 59.33
C THR A 2 -30.78 14.20 57.92
N SER A 3 -30.43 15.03 56.93
CA SER A 3 -30.65 14.75 55.52
C SER A 3 -29.83 13.52 55.11
N PRO A 4 -30.40 12.51 54.42
CA PRO A 4 -29.62 11.40 53.92
C PRO A 4 -28.75 11.88 52.75
N VAL A 5 -27.46 11.52 52.78
CA VAL A 5 -26.58 11.68 51.62
C VAL A 5 -27.00 10.61 50.60
N LEU A 6 -27.61 11.03 49.49
CA LEU A 6 -27.87 10.14 48.36
C LEU A 6 -26.52 9.81 47.73
N CYS A 7 -26.00 8.62 48.03
CA CYS A 7 -24.85 8.04 47.33
C CYS A 7 -25.28 7.79 45.88
N SER A 8 -24.81 8.58 44.92
CA SER A 8 -25.01 8.27 43.52
C SER A 8 -24.25 6.98 43.19
N PRO A 9 -24.89 5.94 42.65
CA PRO A 9 -24.16 4.73 42.26
C PRO A 9 -23.16 5.11 41.16
N GLN A 10 -21.88 4.99 41.47
CA GLN A 10 -20.81 5.13 40.50
C GLN A 10 -20.51 3.74 39.94
N ALA A 11 -20.68 3.58 38.63
CA ALA A 11 -20.37 2.35 37.93
C ALA A 11 -19.33 2.67 36.85
N THR A 12 -18.31 1.82 36.75
CA THR A 12 -17.31 1.90 35.69
C THR A 12 -17.59 0.80 34.67
N ALA A 13 -17.42 1.12 33.39
CA ALA A 13 -17.45 0.15 32.30
C ALA A 13 -16.15 0.27 31.49
N THR A 14 -15.65 -0.87 31.01
CA THR A 14 -14.54 -0.89 30.06
C THR A 14 -15.09 -0.81 28.65
N VAL A 15 -14.60 0.13 27.87
CA VAL A 15 -14.93 0.27 26.45
C VAL A 15 -13.68 -0.06 25.65
N CYS A 16 -13.76 -1.06 24.78
CA CYS A 16 -12.72 -1.35 23.81
C CYS A 16 -13.01 -0.54 22.55
N VAL A 17 -12.08 0.33 22.18
CA VAL A 17 -12.13 1.08 20.91
C VAL A 17 -11.09 0.47 19.99
N HIS A 18 -11.51 0.09 18.78
CA HIS A 18 -10.62 -0.37 17.73
C HIS A 18 -10.61 0.68 16.63
N ILE A 19 -9.42 1.16 16.28
CA ILE A 19 -9.24 2.11 15.19
C ILE A 19 -9.05 1.30 13.92
N LEU A 20 -9.88 1.58 12.92
CA LEU A 20 -9.75 0.97 11.60
C LEU A 20 -8.77 1.78 10.77
N ASP A 21 -8.03 1.08 9.93
CA ASP A 21 -7.16 1.66 8.93
C ASP A 21 -7.98 2.33 7.82
N GLU A 22 -7.50 3.48 7.36
CA GLU A 22 -8.02 4.21 6.21
C GLU A 22 -6.89 4.28 5.17
N ASN A 23 -7.24 4.30 3.88
CA ASN A 23 -6.25 4.43 2.80
C ASN A 23 -5.77 5.88 2.70
N ASP A 24 -4.82 6.25 3.56
CA ASP A 24 -4.29 7.62 3.68
C ASP A 24 -2.79 7.75 3.36
N ASN A 25 -2.13 6.63 3.09
CA ASN A 25 -0.78 6.61 2.55
C ASN A 25 -0.82 6.38 1.03
N HIS A 26 0.29 6.67 0.36
CA HIS A 26 0.42 6.45 -1.08
C HIS A 26 1.61 5.53 -1.34
N PRO A 27 1.54 4.68 -2.37
CA PRO A 27 2.65 3.80 -2.70
C PRO A 27 3.92 4.59 -3.02
N ALA A 28 5.01 4.27 -2.35
CA ALA A 28 6.31 4.89 -2.56
C ALA A 28 7.30 3.89 -3.17
N PHE A 29 7.87 4.24 -4.33
CA PHE A 29 8.93 3.44 -4.96
C PHE A 29 10.19 3.37 -4.08
N ARG A 30 10.84 2.22 -4.05
CA ARG A 30 12.08 2.00 -3.29
C ARG A 30 13.29 2.75 -3.88
N GLN A 31 13.22 3.10 -5.15
CA GLN A 31 14.25 3.86 -5.87
C GLN A 31 13.59 4.96 -6.70
N GLN A 32 14.27 6.09 -6.86
CA GLN A 32 13.79 7.18 -7.73
C GLN A 32 13.94 6.84 -9.21
N GLN A 33 14.88 5.97 -9.55
CA GLN A 33 15.20 5.58 -10.92
C GLN A 33 15.59 4.11 -10.94
N TYR A 34 15.05 3.38 -11.90
CA TYR A 34 15.35 1.97 -12.17
C TYR A 34 15.97 1.88 -13.56
N GLU A 35 17.14 1.26 -13.69
CA GLU A 35 17.85 1.13 -14.95
C GLU A 35 18.19 -0.34 -15.23
N THR A 36 18.07 -0.73 -16.50
CA THR A 36 18.52 -2.04 -16.99
C THR A 36 19.04 -1.88 -18.42
N THR A 37 19.86 -2.81 -18.86
CA THR A 37 20.42 -2.86 -20.21
C THR A 37 19.99 -4.15 -20.89
N LEU A 38 19.54 -4.05 -22.14
CA LEU A 38 19.06 -5.18 -22.93
C LEU A 38 19.90 -5.34 -24.18
N ASP A 39 20.27 -6.59 -24.50
CA ASP A 39 20.89 -6.93 -25.77
C ASP A 39 19.84 -6.90 -26.89
N GLU A 40 20.23 -6.65 -28.13
CA GLU A 40 19.31 -6.70 -29.30
C GLU A 40 19.06 -8.13 -29.83
N GLY A 41 19.47 -9.14 -29.07
CA GLY A 41 19.45 -10.54 -29.50
C GLY A 41 18.04 -11.16 -29.55
N PRO A 42 17.91 -12.35 -30.17
CA PRO A 42 16.63 -13.05 -30.32
C PRO A 42 16.01 -13.48 -28.98
N PHE A 43 16.77 -13.47 -27.89
CA PHE A 43 16.32 -13.83 -26.55
C PHE A 43 15.71 -12.68 -25.75
N THR A 44 15.74 -11.45 -26.29
CA THR A 44 15.24 -10.23 -25.60
C THR A 44 13.73 -10.09 -25.70
N LEU A 45 13.11 -10.71 -26.70
CA LEU A 45 11.65 -10.74 -26.80
C LEU A 45 11.08 -11.57 -25.65
N ASN A 46 10.18 -10.96 -24.87
CA ASN A 46 9.54 -11.55 -23.70
C ASN A 46 10.50 -11.94 -22.55
N SER A 47 11.72 -11.41 -22.52
CA SER A 47 12.62 -11.62 -21.38
C SER A 47 12.15 -10.86 -20.14
N PHE A 48 12.48 -11.41 -18.97
CA PHE A 48 12.34 -10.69 -17.71
C PHE A 48 13.46 -9.64 -17.60
N ASN A 49 13.10 -8.36 -17.56
CA ASN A 49 14.06 -7.27 -17.74
C ASN A 49 14.50 -6.62 -16.42
N ILE A 50 13.54 -6.24 -15.57
CA ILE A 50 13.76 -5.56 -14.29
C ILE A 50 12.53 -5.71 -13.39
N THR A 51 12.75 -5.73 -12.08
CA THR A 51 11.70 -5.65 -11.06
C THR A 51 11.67 -4.24 -10.48
N VAL A 52 10.52 -3.59 -10.53
CA VAL A 52 10.24 -2.37 -9.75
C VAL A 52 9.48 -2.75 -8.48
N SER A 53 9.64 -1.96 -7.41
CA SER A 53 8.94 -2.20 -6.15
C SER A 53 8.60 -0.89 -5.47
N ALA A 54 7.34 -0.74 -5.12
CA ALA A 54 6.82 0.27 -4.23
C ALA A 54 6.22 -0.39 -2.97
N ALA A 55 6.12 0.40 -1.91
CA ALA A 55 5.48 0.00 -0.67
C ALA A 55 4.50 1.08 -0.25
N ASP A 56 3.32 0.64 0.15
CA ASP A 56 2.34 1.44 0.87
C ASP A 56 2.37 1.01 2.35
N GLN A 57 2.08 1.93 3.28
CA GLN A 57 2.14 1.66 4.72
C GLN A 57 0.76 1.36 5.33
N ASP A 58 -0.30 1.40 4.53
CA ASP A 58 -1.65 1.05 4.97
C ASP A 58 -1.85 -0.44 5.19
N GLU A 59 -2.88 -0.80 5.97
CA GLU A 59 -3.13 -2.19 6.37
C GLU A 59 -3.90 -2.97 5.30
N GLY A 60 -3.48 -4.21 5.07
CA GLY A 60 -4.24 -5.18 4.26
C GLY A 60 -4.45 -4.69 2.82
N PRO A 61 -5.70 -4.70 2.30
CA PRO A 61 -6.00 -4.26 0.93
C PRO A 61 -5.64 -2.80 0.64
N ASN A 62 -5.67 -1.93 1.66
CA ASN A 62 -5.31 -0.52 1.48
C ASN A 62 -3.83 -0.39 1.10
N GLY A 63 -2.97 -1.27 1.62
CA GLY A 63 -1.55 -1.33 1.26
C GLY A 63 -1.24 -2.08 -0.04
N THR A 64 -2.24 -2.52 -0.81
CA THR A 64 -2.02 -3.29 -2.05
C THR A 64 -1.61 -2.37 -3.20
N VAL A 65 -0.46 -2.66 -3.82
CA VAL A 65 0.09 -1.86 -4.91
C VAL A 65 -0.17 -2.52 -6.26
N THR A 66 -0.60 -1.71 -7.23
CA THR A 66 -0.71 -2.11 -8.64
C THR A 66 0.16 -1.22 -9.52
N TYR A 67 0.66 -1.77 -10.63
CA TYR A 67 1.62 -1.08 -11.51
C TYR A 67 1.07 -0.92 -12.92
N ALA A 68 1.39 0.21 -13.55
CA ALA A 68 1.08 0.47 -14.95
C ALA A 68 2.20 1.33 -15.58
N ILE A 69 2.44 1.15 -16.87
CA ILE A 69 3.34 2.01 -17.64
C ILE A 69 2.50 3.16 -18.22
N VAL A 70 2.79 4.39 -17.80
CA VAL A 70 1.96 5.57 -18.14
C VAL A 70 2.44 6.36 -19.35
N ASP A 71 3.72 6.22 -19.72
CA ASP A 71 4.32 6.95 -20.84
C ASP A 71 5.57 6.24 -21.38
N GLY A 72 6.08 6.65 -22.54
CA GLY A 72 7.36 6.21 -23.12
C GLY A 72 7.38 4.80 -23.70
N ASN A 73 6.30 4.02 -23.58
CA ASN A 73 6.20 2.65 -24.08
C ASN A 73 5.76 2.58 -25.54
N ILE A 74 6.66 2.94 -26.46
CA ILE A 74 6.36 2.95 -27.91
C ILE A 74 6.00 1.53 -28.36
N TYR A 75 4.89 1.39 -29.11
CA TYR A 75 4.36 0.12 -29.64
C TYR A 75 4.07 -0.95 -28.58
N ASP A 76 3.82 -0.56 -27.32
CA ASP A 76 3.60 -1.50 -26.21
C ASP A 76 4.74 -2.52 -26.07
N THR A 77 5.97 -2.09 -26.34
CA THR A 77 7.18 -2.94 -26.38
C THR A 77 7.46 -3.60 -25.03
N PHE A 78 7.12 -2.93 -23.92
CA PHE A 78 7.30 -3.42 -22.56
C PHE A 78 5.96 -3.74 -21.90
N ALA A 79 5.96 -4.74 -21.02
CA ALA A 79 4.84 -5.09 -20.17
C ALA A 79 5.26 -5.08 -18.70
N VAL A 80 4.34 -4.74 -17.80
CA VAL A 80 4.49 -4.83 -16.36
C VAL A 80 3.47 -5.83 -15.81
N HIS A 81 3.83 -6.57 -14.77
CA HIS A 81 2.87 -7.43 -14.07
C HIS A 81 2.06 -6.57 -13.09
N ASP A 82 0.73 -6.62 -13.20
CA ASP A 82 -0.18 -5.67 -12.56
C ASP A 82 -0.27 -5.79 -11.03
N ILE A 83 0.08 -6.93 -10.44
CA ILE A 83 -0.07 -7.19 -9.00
C ILE A 83 1.17 -7.94 -8.48
N THR A 84 1.69 -7.46 -7.35
CA THR A 84 2.63 -8.19 -6.49
C THR A 84 2.06 -8.36 -5.11
#